data_AF-A0A389M131-F1
#
_entry.id   AF-A0A389M131-F1
#
_cell.length_a   1.000
_cell.length_b   1.000
_cell.length_c   1.000
_cell.angle_alpha   90.00
_cell.angle_beta   90.00
_cell.angle_gamma   90.00
#
_symmetry.space_group_name_H-M   'P 1'
#
loop_
_entity.id
_entity.type
_entity.pdbx_description
1 polymer ?
#
loop_
_entity_poly.entity_id
_entity_poly.type
_entity_poly.pdbx_seq_one_letter_code
_entity_poly.pdbx_strand_id
1 'polypeptide(L)'
;MAAVFINIISFNVPFPANYGGVIDVFYKIKALHAQGIKIILHTFTYGREQSEELFKYCCQVHYYQRKTGWWAQMSTKPYIVGSRRGERLLENLLTNEYPILFEGLHSCYYLGDERLSKRLKIVRAHNIEHLYYDGLAKSSTSRLKKIYFKKEAFLLKYFEKKLSYANYILPLSTSEEQYFKEKFGESKVLLVPIFHANSSVQIHFPARPYILYHGDLSTAENIRAAIMVIDKIAKKDVSIDCVLAGLNPHKSIYGAAKGLKNVRIEANLDDEAMQILIREAAVNILYTDQVSGVKLKLINVLFNGHHCLVNSKMIEGSALDPICKVVLDDPEFFLYNIHRYLNKKIEEEEVEERRRILYSLYNNDEGAKKILSLNDTT
;
A
#
# COMPACT_ATOMS: atom_id res chain seq x y z
N MET A 1 -18.56 0.23 29.49
CA MET A 1 -17.12 0.00 29.24
C MET A 1 -16.42 1.34 29.19
N ALA A 2 -15.24 1.46 29.79
CA ALA A 2 -14.43 2.67 29.68
C ALA A 2 -14.02 2.90 28.21
N ALA A 3 -13.95 4.15 27.77
CA ALA A 3 -13.51 4.46 26.42
C ALA A 3 -12.02 4.12 26.25
N VAL A 4 -11.68 3.36 25.20
CA VAL A 4 -10.31 3.00 24.87
C VAL A 4 -9.74 4.05 23.92
N PHE A 5 -8.56 4.58 24.23
CA PHE A 5 -7.88 5.61 23.46
C PHE A 5 -6.58 5.10 22.86
N ILE A 6 -6.17 5.66 21.71
CA ILE A 6 -4.88 5.39 21.09
C ILE A 6 -4.33 6.66 20.42
N ASN A 7 -3.04 6.90 20.55
CA ASN A 7 -2.31 7.90 19.78
C ASN A 7 -1.78 7.25 18.50
N ILE A 8 -2.07 7.82 17.33
CA ILE A 8 -1.52 7.35 16.05
C ILE A 8 -0.59 8.42 15.49
N ILE A 9 0.65 8.08 15.19
CA ILE A 9 1.64 9.00 14.60
C ILE A 9 1.84 8.65 13.12
N SER A 10 1.16 9.39 12.25
CA SER A 10 1.23 9.23 10.80
C SER A 10 2.37 10.06 10.19
N PHE A 11 3.10 9.45 9.25
CA PHE A 11 4.18 10.12 8.52
C PHE A 11 3.72 11.20 7.52
N ASN A 12 2.44 11.22 7.18
CA ASN A 12 1.81 12.25 6.33
C ASN A 12 0.31 12.38 6.64
N VAL A 13 -0.37 13.42 6.14
CA VAL A 13 -1.82 13.58 6.30
C VAL A 13 -2.55 12.41 5.62
N PRO A 14 -3.30 11.54 6.32
CA PRO A 14 -3.82 10.29 5.75
C PRO A 14 -4.87 10.47 4.64
N PHE A 15 -5.51 11.63 4.55
CA PHE A 15 -6.55 11.93 3.55
C PHE A 15 -6.11 13.06 2.61
N PRO A 16 -6.45 13.01 1.29
CA PRO A 16 -7.18 11.96 0.57
C PRO A 16 -6.38 10.65 0.44
N ALA A 17 -7.02 9.50 0.67
CA ALA A 17 -6.36 8.19 0.69
C ALA A 17 -6.00 7.69 -0.73
N ASN A 18 -4.99 8.30 -1.36
CA ASN A 18 -4.70 8.16 -2.79
C ASN A 18 -3.32 7.55 -3.12
N TYR A 19 -2.55 7.09 -2.13
CA TYR A 19 -1.36 6.28 -2.35
C TYR A 19 -1.12 5.29 -1.22
N GLY A 20 -0.33 4.25 -1.49
CA GLY A 20 -0.30 3.03 -0.67
C GLY A 20 -0.17 3.25 0.83
N GLY A 21 0.89 3.94 1.28
CA GLY A 21 1.12 4.13 2.70
C GLY A 21 0.00 4.90 3.42
N VAL A 22 -0.61 5.93 2.81
CA VAL A 22 -1.70 6.68 3.47
C VAL A 22 -3.05 5.98 3.37
N ILE A 23 -3.26 5.15 2.35
CA ILE A 23 -4.44 4.27 2.26
C ILE A 23 -4.50 3.37 3.49
N ASP A 24 -3.40 2.69 3.81
CA ASP A 24 -3.33 1.84 4.99
C ASP A 24 -3.63 2.61 6.28
N VAL A 25 -3.03 3.79 6.47
CA VAL A 25 -3.27 4.61 7.67
C VAL A 25 -4.74 5.03 7.77
N PHE A 26 -5.32 5.54 6.69
CA PHE A 26 -6.69 6.04 6.69
C PHE A 26 -7.71 4.93 6.96
N TYR A 27 -7.60 3.79 6.27
CA TYR A 27 -8.55 2.69 6.49
C TYR A 27 -8.34 1.97 7.81
N LYS A 28 -7.12 1.98 8.37
CA LYS A 28 -6.91 1.57 9.77
C LYS A 28 -7.60 2.51 10.75
N ILE A 29 -7.51 3.82 10.56
CA ILE A 29 -8.22 4.80 11.39
C ILE A 29 -9.73 4.53 11.35
N LYS A 30 -10.30 4.30 10.16
CA LYS A 30 -11.72 3.95 10.01
C LYS A 30 -12.09 2.65 10.73
N ALA A 31 -11.28 1.60 10.57
CA ALA A 31 -11.52 0.31 11.20
C ALA A 31 -11.44 0.39 12.74
N LEU A 32 -10.43 1.04 13.30
CA LEU A 32 -10.30 1.25 14.74
C LEU A 32 -11.46 2.10 15.30
N HIS A 33 -11.86 3.14 14.58
CA HIS A 33 -13.02 3.95 14.93
C HIS A 33 -14.31 3.11 14.95
N ALA A 34 -14.51 2.22 13.97
CA ALA A 34 -15.66 1.33 13.92
C ALA A 34 -15.71 0.34 15.10
N GLN A 35 -14.55 -0.01 15.69
CA GLN A 35 -14.45 -0.77 16.94
C GLN A 35 -14.68 0.09 18.21
N GLY A 36 -15.06 1.36 18.06
CA GLY A 36 -15.39 2.27 19.18
C GLY A 36 -14.18 2.98 19.80
N ILE A 37 -12.99 2.89 19.19
CA ILE A 37 -11.76 3.45 19.71
C ILE A 37 -11.69 4.96 19.50
N LYS A 38 -11.26 5.69 20.53
CA LYS A 38 -11.03 7.14 20.45
C LYS A 38 -9.59 7.40 19.98
N ILE A 39 -9.45 7.98 18.79
CA ILE A 39 -8.16 8.16 18.12
C ILE A 39 -7.69 9.61 18.27
N ILE A 40 -6.48 9.77 18.81
CA ILE A 40 -5.73 11.03 18.77
C ILE A 40 -4.69 10.91 17.65
N LEU A 41 -4.91 11.64 16.55
CA LEU A 41 -4.04 11.56 15.37
C LEU A 41 -2.98 12.65 15.42
N HIS A 42 -1.72 12.23 15.31
CA HIS A 42 -0.55 13.08 15.16
C HIS A 42 -0.03 12.92 13.72
N THR A 43 -0.01 13.98 12.92
CA THR A 43 0.38 13.87 11.51
C THR A 43 1.27 15.01 11.03
N PHE A 44 2.14 14.72 10.07
CA PHE A 44 3.04 15.70 9.48
C PHE A 44 2.49 16.23 8.16
N THR A 45 2.48 17.55 8.00
CA THR A 45 2.10 18.23 6.75
C THR A 45 3.32 18.39 5.86
N TYR A 46 3.28 17.79 4.67
CA TYR A 46 4.24 18.01 3.59
C TYR A 46 3.64 17.61 2.24
N GLY A 47 3.44 18.59 1.35
CA GLY A 47 2.81 18.38 0.04
C GLY A 47 1.33 17.97 0.10
N ARG A 48 0.72 18.03 1.29
CA ARG A 48 -0.68 17.72 1.57
C ARG A 48 -1.21 18.67 2.63
N GLU A 49 -2.43 19.12 2.44
CA GLU A 49 -3.11 20.05 3.34
C GLU A 49 -3.74 19.32 4.52
N GLN A 50 -4.17 20.09 5.52
CA GLN A 50 -4.98 19.58 6.61
C GLN A 50 -6.33 19.10 6.06
N SER A 51 -7.00 18.19 6.77
CA SER A 51 -8.23 17.58 6.29
C SER A 51 -9.26 17.45 7.41
N GLU A 52 -10.40 18.12 7.22
CA GLU A 52 -11.53 18.06 8.14
C GLU A 52 -12.16 16.65 8.19
N GLU A 53 -12.03 15.86 7.11
CA GLU A 53 -12.51 14.47 7.04
C GLU A 53 -11.98 13.61 8.18
N LEU A 54 -10.78 13.91 8.68
CA LEU A 54 -10.15 13.15 9.76
C LEU A 54 -10.89 13.29 11.10
N PHE A 55 -11.58 14.40 11.35
CA PHE A 55 -12.35 14.61 12.58
C PHE A 55 -13.63 13.77 12.66
N LYS A 56 -14.07 13.16 11.53
CA LYS A 56 -15.15 12.18 11.56
C LYS A 56 -14.75 10.90 12.32
N TYR A 57 -13.45 10.59 12.34
CA TYR A 57 -12.94 9.34 12.90
C TYR A 57 -12.05 9.56 14.13
N CYS A 58 -11.34 10.70 14.19
CA CYS A 58 -10.42 11.05 15.27
C CYS A 58 -11.05 12.09 16.20
N CYS A 59 -10.93 11.90 17.51
CA CYS A 59 -11.40 12.90 18.48
C CYS A 59 -10.50 14.14 18.53
N GLN A 60 -9.23 13.99 18.17
CA GLN A 60 -8.26 15.08 18.08
C GLN A 60 -7.31 14.83 16.91
N VAL A 61 -6.92 15.90 16.22
CA VAL A 61 -5.91 15.86 15.15
C VAL A 61 -4.89 16.97 15.36
N HIS A 62 -3.63 16.59 15.49
CA HIS A 62 -2.50 17.50 15.62
C HIS A 62 -1.64 17.46 14.35
N TYR A 63 -1.43 18.64 13.77
CA TYR A 63 -0.62 18.81 12.57
C TYR A 63 0.75 19.40 12.90
N TYR A 64 1.80 18.77 12.39
CA TYR A 64 3.19 19.21 12.56
C TYR A 64 3.84 19.49 11.20
N GLN A 65 4.64 20.55 11.10
CA GLN A 65 5.38 20.81 9.88
C GLN A 65 6.58 19.87 9.76
N ARG A 66 6.73 19.22 8.60
CA ARG A 66 7.94 18.46 8.29
C ARG A 66 9.10 19.43 8.04
N LYS A 67 10.20 19.26 8.76
CA LYS A 67 11.41 20.08 8.58
C LYS A 67 12.17 19.61 7.35
N THR A 68 12.03 20.33 6.24
CA THR A 68 12.74 20.05 4.98
C THR A 68 13.93 20.97 4.77
N GLY A 69 14.91 20.53 3.99
CA GLY A 69 16.08 21.33 3.61
C GLY A 69 17.40 20.58 3.80
N TRP A 70 18.49 21.19 3.32
CA TRP A 70 19.82 20.58 3.31
C TRP A 70 20.36 20.32 4.73
N TRP A 71 20.06 21.18 5.70
CA TRP A 71 20.40 20.96 7.11
C TRP A 71 19.81 19.68 7.70
N ALA A 72 18.60 19.29 7.27
CA ALA A 72 17.99 18.04 7.71
C ALA A 72 18.64 16.80 7.08
N GLN A 73 19.38 16.95 5.97
CA GLN A 73 20.14 15.87 5.31
C GLN A 73 21.53 15.65 5.92
N MET A 74 22.04 16.60 6.71
CA MET A 74 23.31 16.48 7.43
C MET A 74 23.18 15.76 8.79
N SER A 75 22.03 15.15 9.06
CA SER A 75 21.82 14.36 10.28
C SER A 75 22.48 12.98 10.20
N THR A 76 22.89 12.46 11.35
CA THR A 76 23.28 11.04 11.54
C THR A 76 22.06 10.12 11.61
N LYS A 77 20.84 10.68 11.72
CA LYS A 77 19.59 9.94 11.61
C LYS A 77 19.11 9.94 10.14
N PRO A 78 18.39 8.89 9.69
CA PRO A 78 17.81 8.89 8.36
C PRO A 78 16.94 10.13 8.14
N TYR A 79 16.98 10.70 6.94
CA TYR A 79 16.27 11.93 6.61
C TYR A 79 14.76 11.80 6.87
N ILE A 80 14.16 10.66 6.52
CA ILE A 80 12.72 10.43 6.71
C ILE A 80 12.27 10.47 8.18
N VAL A 81 13.18 10.15 9.11
CA VAL A 81 12.95 10.20 10.55
C VAL A 81 13.32 11.58 11.11
N GLY A 82 14.52 12.06 10.79
CA GLY A 82 15.04 13.34 11.29
C GLY A 82 14.22 14.55 10.85
N SER A 83 13.66 14.52 9.64
CA SER A 83 12.77 15.57 9.12
C SER A 83 11.42 15.65 9.84
N ARG A 84 11.05 14.62 10.61
CA ARG A 84 9.80 14.53 11.39
C ARG A 84 10.03 14.67 12.89
N ARG A 85 11.13 15.33 13.29
CA ARG A 85 11.39 15.70 14.68
C ARG A 85 10.58 16.95 15.05
N GLY A 86 10.01 16.96 16.26
CA GLY A 86 9.33 18.14 16.79
C GLY A 86 9.00 17.97 18.26
N GLU A 87 9.43 18.93 19.08
CA GLU A 87 9.17 18.92 20.54
C GLU A 87 7.68 18.93 20.84
N ARG A 88 6.90 19.70 20.08
CA ARG A 88 5.44 19.73 20.18
C ARG A 88 4.78 18.36 20.00
N LEU A 89 5.34 17.46 19.18
CA LEU A 89 4.81 16.09 19.08
C LEU A 89 4.95 15.39 20.43
N LEU A 90 6.14 15.46 21.03
CA LEU A 90 6.41 14.83 22.30
C LEU A 90 5.62 15.48 23.44
N GLU A 91 5.52 16.80 23.49
CA GLU A 91 4.70 17.52 24.47
C GLU A 91 3.25 17.03 24.44
N ASN A 92 2.65 16.90 23.26
CA ASN A 92 1.28 16.38 23.14
C ASN A 92 1.19 14.92 23.60
N LEU A 93 2.15 14.06 23.24
CA LEU A 93 2.17 12.66 23.68
C LEU A 93 2.30 12.50 25.20
N LEU A 94 2.95 13.46 25.88
CA LEU A 94 3.11 13.48 27.33
C LEU A 94 1.89 13.99 28.08
N THR A 95 0.85 14.47 27.39
CA THR A 95 -0.42 14.88 28.03
C THR A 95 -1.29 13.70 28.47
N ASN A 96 -0.95 12.47 28.05
CA ASN A 96 -1.74 11.27 28.33
C ASN A 96 -0.89 9.99 28.39
N GLU A 97 -1.49 8.92 28.89
CA GLU A 97 -0.88 7.58 29.02
C GLU A 97 -1.43 6.52 28.05
N TYR A 98 -2.11 6.91 26.96
CA TYR A 98 -2.73 5.98 25.98
C TYR A 98 -1.77 5.37 24.94
N PRO A 99 -1.85 4.10 24.57
CA PRO A 99 -0.92 3.44 23.64
C PRO A 99 -0.55 4.26 22.38
N ILE A 100 0.67 4.09 21.87
CA ILE A 100 1.18 4.85 20.73
C ILE A 100 1.45 3.89 19.56
N LEU A 101 0.77 4.11 18.44
CA LEU A 101 0.99 3.43 17.17
C LEU A 101 1.80 4.33 16.22
N PHE A 102 2.99 3.88 15.86
CA PHE A 102 3.92 4.55 14.94
C PHE A 102 3.74 4.01 13.52
N GLU A 103 3.36 4.87 12.57
CA GLU A 103 3.27 4.51 11.15
C GLU A 103 4.65 4.57 10.49
N GLY A 104 5.28 3.41 10.34
CA GLY A 104 6.57 3.23 9.71
C GLY A 104 7.73 3.84 10.50
N LEU A 105 8.97 3.54 10.09
CA LEU A 105 10.15 4.12 10.74
C LEU A 105 10.17 5.65 10.69
N HIS A 106 9.52 6.22 9.68
CA HIS A 106 9.25 7.64 9.51
C HIS A 106 8.80 8.37 10.79
N SER A 107 7.95 7.73 11.59
CA SER A 107 7.37 8.32 12.80
C SER A 107 8.15 7.98 14.08
N CYS A 108 9.15 7.10 14.00
CA CYS A 108 9.83 6.52 15.16
C CYS A 108 10.92 7.40 15.79
N TYR A 109 10.95 8.71 15.55
CA TYR A 109 11.99 9.59 16.10
C TYR A 109 12.10 9.51 17.63
N TYR A 110 10.95 9.43 18.32
CA TYR A 110 10.83 9.35 19.78
C TYR A 110 10.56 7.93 20.30
N LEU A 111 10.65 6.89 19.47
CA LEU A 111 10.32 5.50 19.86
C LEU A 111 11.14 5.02 21.09
N GLY A 112 12.39 5.44 21.16
CA GLY A 112 13.30 5.16 22.28
C GLY A 112 13.46 6.30 23.28
N ASP A 113 12.56 7.28 23.32
CA ASP A 113 12.61 8.35 24.34
C ASP A 113 12.22 7.78 25.72
N GLU A 114 13.03 8.07 26.74
CA GLU A 114 12.85 7.53 28.10
C GLU A 114 11.54 7.96 28.75
N ARG A 115 11.04 9.15 28.41
CA ARG A 115 9.75 9.66 28.94
C ARG A 115 8.56 8.85 28.44
N LEU A 116 8.73 8.11 27.35
CA LEU A 116 7.72 7.20 26.79
C LEU A 116 8.00 5.72 27.13
N SER A 117 8.92 5.43 28.06
CA SER A 117 9.34 4.07 28.39
C SER A 117 8.23 3.17 28.93
N LYS A 118 7.30 3.73 29.72
CA LYS A 118 6.15 3.00 30.30
C LYS A 118 4.96 2.84 29.36
N ARG A 119 5.02 3.47 28.17
CA ARG A 119 3.92 3.47 27.21
C ARG A 119 3.96 2.18 26.39
N LEU A 120 2.79 1.60 26.09
CA LEU A 120 2.69 0.59 25.04
C LEU A 120 3.00 1.23 23.68
N LYS A 121 4.05 0.75 23.02
CA LYS A 121 4.55 1.27 21.74
C LYS A 121 4.45 0.18 20.68
N ILE A 122 3.61 0.46 19.67
CA ILE A 122 3.35 -0.43 18.54
C ILE A 122 3.93 0.25 17.30
N VAL A 123 4.72 -0.48 16.50
CA VAL A 123 5.23 0.05 15.23
C VAL A 123 4.60 -0.72 14.09
N ARG A 124 3.88 -0.03 13.20
CA ARG A 124 3.44 -0.61 11.93
C ARG A 124 4.55 -0.49 10.92
N ALA A 125 5.17 -1.62 10.55
CA ALA A 125 6.25 -1.66 9.59
C ALA A 125 5.67 -1.71 8.17
N HIS A 126 5.62 -0.55 7.50
CA HIS A 126 5.06 -0.45 6.13
C HIS A 126 5.94 -1.11 5.07
N ASN A 127 7.25 -1.18 5.32
CA ASN A 127 8.24 -1.86 4.50
C ASN A 127 9.45 -2.22 5.38
N ILE A 128 10.32 -3.10 4.87
CA ILE A 128 11.72 -3.15 5.30
C ILE A 128 12.48 -1.98 4.64
N GLU A 129 12.44 -0.81 5.28
CA GLU A 129 12.80 0.48 4.68
C GLU A 129 14.20 0.51 4.06
N HIS A 130 15.19 -0.14 4.67
CA HIS A 130 16.55 -0.14 4.12
C HIS A 130 16.66 -0.97 2.83
N LEU A 131 15.90 -2.06 2.69
CA LEU A 131 15.82 -2.84 1.45
C LEU A 131 15.09 -2.05 0.37
N TYR A 132 14.01 -1.36 0.73
CA TYR A 132 13.28 -0.47 -0.19
C TYR A 132 14.20 0.63 -0.76
N TYR A 133 14.95 1.32 0.09
CA TYR A 133 15.91 2.35 -0.34
C TYR A 133 17.07 1.79 -1.17
N ASP A 134 17.57 0.59 -0.87
CA ASP A 134 18.58 -0.07 -1.70
C ASP A 134 18.03 -0.43 -3.10
N GLY A 135 16.77 -0.84 -3.20
CA GLY A 135 16.06 -1.03 -4.46
C GLY A 135 15.94 0.25 -5.28
N LEU A 136 15.61 1.38 -4.64
CA LEU A 136 15.61 2.71 -5.29
C LEU A 136 17.01 3.11 -5.77
N ALA A 137 18.06 2.79 -5.02
CA ALA A 137 19.44 3.05 -5.42
C ALA A 137 19.86 2.24 -6.66
N LYS A 138 19.45 0.96 -6.73
CA LYS A 138 19.74 0.08 -7.87
C LYS A 138 19.03 0.53 -9.14
N SER A 139 17.79 0.97 -9.04
CA SER A 139 16.95 1.39 -10.17
C SER A 139 17.16 2.86 -10.62
N SER A 140 17.75 3.71 -9.78
CA SER A 140 18.01 5.12 -10.12
C SER A 140 19.10 5.29 -11.19
N THR A 141 18.76 6.02 -12.25
CA THR A 141 19.69 6.42 -13.32
C THR A 141 20.61 7.59 -12.93
N SER A 142 20.17 8.44 -12.01
CA SER A 142 20.96 9.59 -11.53
C SER A 142 21.99 9.14 -10.48
N ARG A 143 23.27 9.47 -10.73
CA ARG A 143 24.39 9.17 -9.82
C ARG A 143 24.20 9.81 -8.44
N LEU A 144 23.76 11.07 -8.39
CA LEU A 144 23.51 11.79 -7.14
C LEU A 144 22.39 11.15 -6.33
N LYS A 145 21.25 10.82 -6.97
CA LYS A 145 20.14 10.13 -6.30
C LYS A 145 20.56 8.74 -5.81
N LYS A 146 21.38 8.02 -6.58
CA LYS A 146 21.91 6.71 -6.19
C LYS A 146 22.78 6.78 -4.93
N ILE A 147 23.67 7.77 -4.84
CA ILE A 147 24.48 8.00 -3.63
C ILE A 147 23.58 8.33 -2.44
N TYR A 148 22.59 9.22 -2.62
CA TYR A 148 21.62 9.56 -1.59
C TYR A 148 20.86 8.32 -1.08
N PHE A 149 20.28 7.51 -1.97
CA PHE A 149 19.52 6.32 -1.57
C PHE A 149 20.39 5.28 -0.88
N LYS A 150 21.65 5.07 -1.32
CA LYS A 150 22.58 4.17 -0.61
C LYS A 150 22.91 4.65 0.80
N LYS A 151 23.18 5.95 0.97
CA LYS A 151 23.42 6.55 2.29
C LYS A 151 22.20 6.35 3.19
N GLU A 152 21.00 6.67 2.71
CA GLU A 152 19.77 6.50 3.47
C GLU A 152 19.50 5.03 3.82
N ALA A 153 19.71 4.09 2.89
CA ALA A 153 19.58 2.66 3.16
C ALA A 153 20.49 2.21 4.31
N PHE A 154 21.75 2.67 4.33
CA PHE A 154 22.68 2.38 5.42
C PHE A 154 22.20 2.96 6.76
N LEU A 155 21.80 4.23 6.77
CA LEU A 155 21.27 4.88 7.98
C LEU A 155 20.01 4.20 8.49
N LEU A 156 19.10 3.80 7.59
CA LEU A 156 17.86 3.11 7.93
C LEU A 156 18.14 1.72 8.51
N LYS A 157 19.11 0.98 7.95
CA LYS A 157 19.51 -0.32 8.48
C LYS A 157 20.03 -0.22 9.92
N TYR A 158 20.76 0.84 10.24
CA TYR A 158 21.21 1.09 11.61
C TYR A 158 20.06 1.56 12.50
N PHE A 159 19.22 2.48 12.01
CA PHE A 159 18.10 3.05 12.76
C PHE A 159 17.03 2.00 13.08
N GLU A 160 16.82 1.01 12.21
CA GLU A 160 15.88 -0.10 12.42
C GLU A 160 16.15 -0.87 13.73
N LYS A 161 17.40 -0.87 14.24
CA LYS A 161 17.70 -1.42 15.57
C LYS A 161 16.88 -0.77 16.69
N LYS A 162 16.41 0.47 16.51
CA LYS A 162 15.52 1.16 17.45
C LYS A 162 14.13 0.51 17.57
N LEU A 163 13.74 -0.37 16.66
CA LEU A 163 12.53 -1.16 16.82
C LEU A 163 12.56 -2.07 18.07
N SER A 164 13.74 -2.33 18.66
CA SER A 164 13.83 -3.05 19.94
C SER A 164 13.09 -2.36 21.10
N TYR A 165 12.88 -1.04 21.02
CA TYR A 165 12.10 -0.26 22.00
C TYR A 165 10.59 -0.38 21.81
N ALA A 166 10.13 -0.98 20.72
CA ALA A 166 8.71 -1.31 20.54
C ALA A 166 8.35 -2.56 21.34
N ASN A 167 7.12 -2.59 21.83
CA ASN A 167 6.51 -3.79 22.38
C ASN A 167 6.11 -4.72 21.24
N TYR A 168 5.51 -4.16 20.19
CA TYR A 168 5.05 -4.91 19.02
C TYR A 168 5.46 -4.25 17.70
N ILE A 169 5.76 -5.08 16.71
CA ILE A 169 6.04 -4.72 15.32
C ILE A 169 5.00 -5.42 14.44
N LEU A 170 4.29 -4.63 13.64
CA LEU A 170 3.19 -5.09 12.79
C LEU A 170 3.59 -5.00 11.31
N PRO A 171 4.19 -6.06 10.73
CA PRO A 171 4.47 -6.16 9.29
C PRO A 171 3.19 -6.39 8.48
N LEU A 172 3.29 -6.20 7.16
CA LEU A 172 2.16 -6.29 6.22
C LEU A 172 2.13 -7.62 5.45
N SER A 173 3.27 -8.30 5.30
CA SER A 173 3.37 -9.61 4.63
C SER A 173 4.03 -10.69 5.49
N THR A 174 3.87 -11.94 5.09
CA THR A 174 4.53 -13.11 5.71
C THR A 174 6.06 -13.06 5.57
N SER A 175 6.57 -12.56 4.44
CA SER A 175 8.02 -12.40 4.23
C SER A 175 8.62 -11.34 5.17
N GLU A 176 7.90 -10.24 5.40
CA GLU A 176 8.31 -9.22 6.37
C GLU A 176 8.16 -9.73 7.80
N GLU A 177 7.11 -10.49 8.10
CA GLU A 177 6.92 -11.14 9.38
C GLU A 177 8.12 -12.02 9.74
N GLN A 178 8.53 -12.91 8.82
CA GLN A 178 9.71 -13.74 9.02
C GLN A 178 10.95 -12.87 9.28
N TYR A 179 11.19 -11.85 8.46
CA TYR A 179 12.32 -10.94 8.62
C TYR A 179 12.38 -10.30 10.02
N PHE A 180 11.25 -9.75 10.49
CA PHE A 180 11.21 -9.09 11.79
C PHE A 180 11.26 -10.10 12.95
N LYS A 181 10.68 -11.30 12.80
CA LYS A 181 10.76 -12.38 13.80
C LYS A 181 12.18 -12.83 14.02
N GLU A 182 12.93 -13.08 12.95
CA GLU A 182 14.35 -13.46 13.01
C GLU A 182 15.20 -12.39 13.74
N LYS A 183 14.82 -11.12 13.62
CA LYS A 183 15.61 -9.99 14.14
C LYS A 183 15.22 -9.55 15.56
N PHE A 184 13.95 -9.63 15.92
CA PHE A 184 13.41 -9.05 17.17
C PHE A 184 12.70 -10.08 18.07
N GLY A 185 12.55 -11.32 17.61
CA GLY A 185 11.89 -12.41 18.33
C GLY A 185 10.41 -12.55 17.99
N GLU A 186 9.90 -13.78 18.05
CA GLU A 186 8.53 -14.11 17.62
C GLU A 186 7.45 -13.39 18.43
N SER A 187 7.64 -13.26 19.74
CA SER A 187 6.65 -12.65 20.65
C SER A 187 6.42 -11.16 20.40
N LYS A 188 7.33 -10.48 19.70
CA LYS A 188 7.21 -9.05 19.37
C LYS A 188 6.56 -8.79 18.02
N VAL A 189 6.36 -9.80 17.18
CA VAL A 189 5.98 -9.59 15.79
C VAL A 189 4.63 -10.25 15.53
N LEU A 190 3.69 -9.43 15.07
CA LEU A 190 2.34 -9.89 14.74
C LEU A 190 1.96 -9.40 13.34
N LEU A 191 1.74 -10.33 12.42
CA LEU A 191 1.26 -10.00 11.07
C LEU A 191 -0.14 -9.38 11.13
N VAL A 192 -0.22 -8.11 10.71
CA VAL A 192 -1.47 -7.37 10.53
C VAL A 192 -1.50 -6.86 9.08
N PRO A 193 -2.22 -7.55 8.19
CA PRO A 193 -2.30 -7.22 6.77
C PRO A 193 -2.72 -5.78 6.51
N ILE A 194 -2.46 -5.31 5.28
CA ILE A 194 -2.72 -3.93 4.88
C ILE A 194 -4.22 -3.58 4.96
N PHE A 195 -4.54 -2.40 5.48
CA PHE A 195 -5.92 -1.90 5.49
C PHE A 195 -6.26 -1.26 4.14
N HIS A 196 -7.51 -1.42 3.69
CA HIS A 196 -7.93 -0.99 2.35
C HIS A 196 -9.38 -0.53 2.28
N ALA A 197 -9.78 0.00 1.12
CA ALA A 197 -11.10 0.56 0.88
C ALA A 197 -12.25 -0.46 0.85
N ASN A 198 -11.95 -1.71 0.51
CA ASN A 198 -12.97 -2.72 0.26
C ASN A 198 -13.54 -3.31 1.55
N SER A 199 -14.87 -3.44 1.61
CA SER A 199 -15.59 -4.07 2.73
C SER A 199 -16.20 -5.43 2.35
N SER A 200 -16.46 -5.66 1.06
CA SER A 200 -17.14 -6.87 0.56
C SER A 200 -16.77 -7.13 -0.89
N VAL A 201 -16.75 -8.39 -1.31
CA VAL A 201 -16.57 -8.76 -2.73
C VAL A 201 -17.81 -8.35 -3.53
N GLN A 202 -17.62 -7.47 -4.51
CA GLN A 202 -18.67 -6.89 -5.37
C GLN A 202 -18.35 -7.15 -6.84
N ILE A 203 -18.78 -8.31 -7.35
CA ILE A 203 -18.63 -8.65 -8.77
C ILE A 203 -19.96 -8.38 -9.48
N HIS A 204 -19.94 -7.48 -10.45
CA HIS A 204 -21.15 -7.02 -11.15
C HIS A 204 -21.26 -7.66 -12.52
N PHE A 205 -22.37 -8.35 -12.79
CA PHE A 205 -22.64 -8.98 -14.08
C PHE A 205 -23.58 -8.14 -14.96
N PRO A 206 -23.45 -8.20 -16.30
CA PRO A 206 -22.42 -8.92 -17.06
C PRO A 206 -21.09 -8.13 -17.15
N ALA A 207 -19.99 -8.85 -17.32
CA ALA A 207 -18.72 -8.24 -17.73
C ALA A 207 -18.81 -7.65 -19.14
N ARG A 208 -18.01 -6.61 -19.41
CA ARG A 208 -17.75 -6.10 -20.75
C ARG A 208 -16.50 -6.77 -21.32
N PRO A 209 -16.48 -7.12 -22.62
CA PRO A 209 -15.44 -7.95 -23.24
C PRO A 209 -14.17 -7.14 -23.57
N TYR A 210 -13.58 -6.47 -22.58
CA TYR A 210 -12.31 -5.78 -22.72
C TYR A 210 -11.34 -6.16 -21.59
N ILE A 211 -10.06 -5.97 -21.87
CA ILE A 211 -9.00 -6.08 -20.87
C ILE A 211 -8.63 -4.70 -20.30
N LEU A 212 -8.36 -4.63 -19.00
CA LEU A 212 -7.96 -3.39 -18.33
C LEU A 212 -6.55 -3.51 -17.75
N TYR A 213 -5.70 -2.52 -18.01
CA TYR A 213 -4.52 -2.24 -17.18
C TYR A 213 -4.65 -0.83 -16.58
N HIS A 214 -4.32 -0.67 -15.29
CA HIS A 214 -4.43 0.62 -14.62
C HIS A 214 -3.28 0.99 -13.65
N GLY A 215 -2.99 2.29 -13.54
CA GLY A 215 -1.98 2.79 -12.61
C GLY A 215 -1.63 4.27 -12.76
N ASP A 216 -0.56 4.71 -12.09
CA ASP A 216 0.07 5.98 -12.41
C ASP A 216 0.95 5.79 -13.65
N LEU A 217 0.40 6.12 -14.80
CA LEU A 217 0.99 5.92 -16.12
C LEU A 217 2.13 6.92 -16.45
N SER A 218 2.63 7.63 -15.43
CA SER A 218 3.87 8.41 -15.48
C SER A 218 5.08 7.72 -14.83
N THR A 219 4.87 6.65 -14.05
CA THR A 219 5.97 5.92 -13.41
C THR A 219 6.63 4.96 -14.39
N ALA A 220 7.96 4.82 -14.30
CA ALA A 220 8.71 3.98 -15.23
C ALA A 220 8.22 2.51 -15.25
N GLU A 221 7.78 1.99 -14.10
CA GLU A 221 7.20 0.65 -13.98
C GLU A 221 5.87 0.53 -14.72
N ASN A 222 4.91 1.43 -14.45
CA ASN A 222 3.59 1.34 -15.07
C ASN A 222 3.65 1.67 -16.58
N ILE A 223 4.58 2.53 -17.01
CA ILE A 223 4.84 2.78 -18.44
C ILE A 223 5.29 1.50 -19.13
N ARG A 224 6.23 0.75 -18.55
CA ARG A 224 6.71 -0.52 -19.14
C ARG A 224 5.59 -1.55 -19.22
N ALA A 225 4.79 -1.69 -18.16
CA ALA A 225 3.66 -2.61 -18.14
C ALA A 225 2.58 -2.24 -19.17
N ALA A 226 2.25 -0.95 -19.31
CA ALA A 226 1.30 -0.48 -20.33
C ALA A 226 1.82 -0.72 -21.76
N ILE A 227 3.10 -0.45 -22.02
CA ILE A 227 3.74 -0.75 -23.31
C ILE A 227 3.76 -2.26 -23.58
N MET A 228 4.01 -3.08 -22.55
CA MET A 228 3.95 -4.54 -22.66
C MET A 228 2.55 -5.01 -23.09
N VAL A 229 1.48 -4.46 -22.50
CA VAL A 229 0.10 -4.77 -22.91
C VAL A 229 -0.12 -4.39 -24.37
N ILE A 230 0.34 -3.22 -24.81
CA ILE A 230 0.21 -2.81 -26.21
C ILE A 230 0.98 -3.77 -27.14
N ASP A 231 2.26 -4.02 -26.85
CA ASP A 231 3.17 -4.71 -27.77
C ASP A 231 2.94 -6.22 -27.82
N LYS A 232 2.59 -6.83 -26.68
CA LYS A 232 2.40 -8.28 -26.57
C LYS A 232 0.96 -8.73 -26.73
N ILE A 233 -0.02 -7.83 -26.56
CA ILE A 233 -1.44 -8.18 -26.64
C ILE A 233 -2.10 -7.40 -27.78
N ALA A 234 -2.27 -6.08 -27.64
CA ALA A 234 -3.10 -5.30 -28.55
C ALA A 234 -2.61 -5.30 -30.01
N LYS A 235 -1.29 -5.29 -30.23
CA LYS A 235 -0.68 -5.40 -31.57
C LYS A 235 -0.71 -6.80 -32.16
N LYS A 236 -0.78 -7.83 -31.29
CA LYS A 236 -0.77 -9.23 -31.70
C LYS A 236 -2.16 -9.70 -32.11
N ASP A 237 -3.18 -9.19 -31.43
CA ASP A 237 -4.57 -9.45 -31.78
C ASP A 237 -5.42 -8.18 -31.65
N VAL A 238 -5.86 -7.69 -32.81
CA VAL A 238 -6.69 -6.48 -32.93
C VAL A 238 -8.16 -6.71 -32.57
N SER A 239 -8.58 -7.95 -32.33
CA SER A 239 -9.92 -8.29 -31.85
C SER A 239 -10.09 -8.09 -30.34
N ILE A 240 -8.99 -7.94 -29.60
CA ILE A 240 -9.01 -7.74 -28.15
C ILE A 240 -9.08 -6.24 -27.85
N ASP A 241 -10.21 -5.80 -27.30
CA ASP A 241 -10.38 -4.45 -26.79
C ASP A 241 -9.55 -4.24 -25.51
N CYS A 242 -8.67 -3.24 -25.53
CA CYS A 242 -7.70 -2.94 -24.49
C CYS A 242 -7.94 -1.54 -23.93
N VAL A 243 -8.15 -1.44 -22.63
CA VAL A 243 -8.26 -0.16 -21.92
C VAL A 243 -7.02 0.04 -21.03
N LEU A 244 -6.33 1.16 -21.24
CA LEU A 244 -5.21 1.61 -20.40
C LEU A 244 -5.65 2.85 -19.64
N ALA A 245 -5.92 2.72 -18.34
CA ALA A 245 -6.49 3.80 -17.53
C ALA A 245 -5.53 4.28 -16.44
N GLY A 246 -5.45 5.58 -16.19
CA GLY A 246 -4.59 6.04 -15.11
C GLY A 246 -4.17 7.49 -15.08
N LEU A 247 -3.39 7.82 -14.05
CA LEU A 247 -2.85 9.17 -13.87
C LEU A 247 -1.74 9.43 -14.89
N ASN A 248 -1.77 10.63 -15.47
CA ASN A 248 -0.70 11.22 -16.28
C ASN A 248 -0.07 10.27 -17.32
N PRO A 249 -0.82 9.74 -18.29
CA PRO A 249 -0.27 8.81 -19.28
C PRO A 249 0.90 9.42 -20.05
N HIS A 250 2.06 8.77 -19.99
CA HIS A 250 3.26 9.26 -20.64
C HIS A 250 3.13 9.20 -22.18
N LYS A 251 3.76 10.15 -22.88
CA LYS A 251 3.73 10.26 -24.36
C LYS A 251 4.13 8.98 -25.11
N SER A 252 4.98 8.14 -24.51
CA SER A 252 5.38 6.86 -25.11
C SER A 252 4.22 5.87 -25.21
N ILE A 253 3.25 5.92 -24.29
CA ILE A 253 2.05 5.07 -24.31
C ILE A 253 1.17 5.48 -25.48
N TYR A 254 0.91 6.78 -25.65
CA TYR A 254 0.18 7.31 -26.82
C TYR A 254 0.89 6.96 -28.14
N GLY A 255 2.23 7.08 -28.17
CA GLY A 255 3.03 6.70 -29.34
C GLY A 255 2.90 5.21 -29.68
N ALA A 256 2.96 4.34 -28.67
CA ALA A 256 2.83 2.89 -28.86
C ALA A 256 1.42 2.47 -29.32
N ALA A 257 0.38 3.17 -28.85
CA ALA A 257 -1.02 2.92 -29.21
C ALA A 257 -1.44 3.55 -30.55
N LYS A 258 -0.59 4.38 -31.16
CA LYS A 258 -0.93 5.15 -32.37
C LYS A 258 -1.36 4.22 -33.51
N GLY A 259 -2.58 4.42 -34.01
CA GLY A 259 -3.15 3.65 -35.12
C GLY A 259 -3.85 2.35 -34.72
N LEU A 260 -3.82 1.97 -33.44
CA LEU A 260 -4.54 0.80 -32.92
C LEU A 260 -5.97 1.20 -32.55
N LYS A 261 -6.96 0.62 -33.24
CA LYS A 261 -8.39 0.91 -32.98
C LYS A 261 -8.93 0.20 -31.73
N ASN A 262 -8.27 -0.88 -31.32
CA ASN A 262 -8.61 -1.69 -30.17
C ASN A 262 -7.93 -1.23 -28.87
N VAL A 263 -7.25 -0.07 -28.86
CA VAL A 263 -6.63 0.49 -27.65
C VAL A 263 -7.26 1.82 -27.28
N ARG A 264 -7.83 1.90 -26.08
CA ARG A 264 -8.37 3.13 -25.48
C ARG A 264 -7.51 3.55 -24.29
N ILE A 265 -7.10 4.81 -24.27
CA ILE A 265 -6.33 5.40 -23.15
C ILE A 265 -7.25 6.35 -22.39
N GLU A 266 -7.49 6.06 -21.11
CA GLU A 266 -8.34 6.83 -20.22
C GLU A 266 -7.48 7.58 -19.20
N ALA A 267 -7.31 8.88 -19.39
CA ALA A 267 -6.38 9.70 -18.61
C ALA A 267 -7.07 10.39 -17.43
N ASN A 268 -6.43 10.36 -16.25
CA ASN A 268 -6.80 11.17 -15.08
C ASN A 268 -8.29 11.04 -14.67
N LEU A 269 -8.81 9.81 -14.71
CA LEU A 269 -10.13 9.50 -14.20
C LEU A 269 -10.22 9.79 -12.70
N ASP A 270 -11.42 10.17 -12.24
CA ASP A 270 -11.73 10.13 -10.82
C ASP A 270 -11.84 8.68 -10.31
N ASP A 271 -11.92 8.55 -8.98
CA ASP A 271 -11.96 7.24 -8.32
C ASP A 271 -13.20 6.44 -8.75
N GLU A 272 -14.35 7.09 -8.96
CA GLU A 272 -15.60 6.41 -9.34
C GLU A 272 -15.50 5.82 -10.76
N ALA A 273 -15.08 6.61 -11.73
CA ALA A 273 -14.88 6.16 -13.11
C ALA A 273 -13.82 5.05 -13.20
N MET A 274 -12.73 5.14 -12.43
CA MET A 274 -11.73 4.07 -12.35
C MET A 274 -12.34 2.76 -11.80
N GLN A 275 -13.16 2.83 -10.74
CA GLN A 275 -13.83 1.64 -10.20
C GLN A 275 -14.84 1.04 -11.18
N ILE A 276 -15.55 1.86 -11.96
CA ILE A 276 -16.42 1.37 -13.03
C ILE A 276 -15.60 0.53 -14.02
N LEU A 277 -14.46 1.05 -14.49
CA LEU A 277 -13.62 0.31 -15.42
C LEU A 277 -13.13 -1.02 -14.84
N ILE A 278 -12.72 -1.04 -13.56
CA ILE A 278 -12.25 -2.26 -12.88
C ILE A 278 -13.37 -3.32 -12.79
N ARG A 279 -14.57 -2.89 -12.39
CA ARG A 279 -15.75 -3.75 -12.23
C ARG A 279 -16.22 -4.35 -13.55
N GLU A 280 -16.30 -3.51 -14.58
CA GLU A 280 -16.83 -3.92 -15.87
C GLU A 280 -15.84 -4.73 -16.72
N ALA A 281 -14.53 -4.61 -16.50
CA ALA A 281 -13.54 -5.36 -17.28
C ALA A 281 -13.70 -6.88 -17.09
N ALA A 282 -13.81 -7.63 -18.19
CA ALA A 282 -13.77 -9.09 -18.17
C ALA A 282 -12.44 -9.63 -17.62
N VAL A 283 -11.33 -8.97 -17.99
CA VAL A 283 -9.99 -9.31 -17.49
C VAL A 283 -9.27 -8.06 -17.01
N ASN A 284 -8.93 -8.02 -15.73
CA ASN A 284 -8.03 -7.04 -15.14
C ASN A 284 -6.61 -7.58 -15.18
N ILE A 285 -5.70 -6.89 -15.86
CA ILE A 285 -4.29 -7.25 -15.97
C ILE A 285 -3.47 -6.47 -14.97
N LEU A 286 -2.72 -7.19 -14.13
CA LEU A 286 -1.78 -6.62 -13.18
C LEU A 286 -0.40 -7.24 -13.38
N TYR A 287 0.51 -6.42 -13.93
CA TYR A 287 1.86 -6.84 -14.26
C TYR A 287 2.89 -5.95 -13.56
N THR A 288 3.93 -6.56 -13.01
CA THR A 288 5.09 -5.85 -12.46
C THR A 288 6.41 -6.57 -12.74
N ASP A 289 7.47 -5.81 -12.98
CA ASP A 289 8.84 -6.33 -13.10
C ASP A 289 9.51 -6.53 -11.73
N GLN A 290 8.93 -5.99 -10.66
CA GLN A 290 9.53 -5.91 -9.33
C GLN A 290 8.57 -6.46 -8.28
N VAL A 291 9.11 -7.20 -7.32
CA VAL A 291 8.38 -7.54 -6.10
C VAL A 291 8.21 -6.25 -5.30
N SER A 292 7.02 -5.65 -5.36
CA SER A 292 6.71 -4.41 -4.64
C SER A 292 5.75 -4.66 -3.48
N GLY A 293 5.89 -3.88 -2.41
CA GLY A 293 5.19 -4.12 -1.14
C GLY A 293 3.70 -3.77 -1.13
N VAL A 294 3.19 -3.01 -2.11
CA VAL A 294 1.80 -2.50 -2.04
C VAL A 294 0.89 -3.27 -2.98
N LYS A 295 0.23 -4.29 -2.42
CA LYS A 295 -0.76 -5.14 -3.11
C LYS A 295 -2.16 -4.53 -3.20
N LEU A 296 -2.33 -3.25 -2.88
CA LEU A 296 -3.65 -2.61 -2.85
C LEU A 296 -4.38 -2.64 -4.19
N LYS A 297 -3.66 -2.51 -5.32
CA LYS A 297 -4.27 -2.66 -6.65
C LYS A 297 -4.80 -4.08 -6.86
N LEU A 298 -3.99 -5.08 -6.53
CA LEU A 298 -4.35 -6.49 -6.61
C LEU A 298 -5.57 -6.79 -5.73
N ILE A 299 -5.53 -6.37 -4.48
CA ILE A 299 -6.64 -6.52 -3.54
C ILE A 299 -7.89 -5.82 -4.10
N ASN A 300 -7.79 -4.56 -4.55
CA ASN A 300 -8.93 -3.83 -5.10
C ASN A 300 -9.56 -4.54 -6.32
N VAL A 301 -8.73 -5.04 -7.23
CA VAL A 301 -9.20 -5.80 -8.39
C VAL A 301 -9.86 -7.10 -7.97
N LEU A 302 -9.31 -7.84 -7.00
CA LEU A 302 -9.92 -9.08 -6.54
C LEU A 302 -11.27 -8.82 -5.85
N PHE A 303 -11.39 -7.76 -5.07
CA PHE A 303 -12.65 -7.38 -4.45
C PHE A 303 -13.73 -6.93 -5.44
N ASN A 304 -13.37 -6.28 -6.55
CA ASN A 304 -14.36 -5.58 -7.41
C ASN A 304 -14.43 -6.06 -8.87
N GLY A 305 -13.36 -6.66 -9.39
CA GLY A 305 -13.23 -7.04 -10.80
C GLY A 305 -13.57 -8.50 -11.07
N HIS A 306 -13.71 -8.84 -12.36
CA HIS A 306 -13.93 -10.22 -12.81
C HIS A 306 -12.64 -11.05 -12.73
N HIS A 307 -12.07 -11.48 -13.87
CA HIS A 307 -10.84 -12.26 -13.86
C HIS A 307 -9.64 -11.35 -13.61
N CYS A 308 -8.72 -11.78 -12.75
CA CYS A 308 -7.48 -11.06 -12.46
C CYS A 308 -6.30 -11.85 -13.04
N LEU A 309 -5.70 -11.33 -14.11
CA LEU A 309 -4.55 -11.92 -14.79
C LEU A 309 -3.27 -11.27 -14.29
N VAL A 310 -2.35 -12.08 -13.74
CA VAL A 310 -1.16 -11.58 -13.04
C VAL A 310 0.09 -12.35 -13.43
N ASN A 311 1.26 -11.73 -13.31
CA ASN A 311 2.53 -12.47 -13.35
C ASN A 311 2.96 -12.91 -11.95
N SER A 312 3.89 -13.87 -11.87
CA SER A 312 4.37 -14.46 -10.62
C SER A 312 4.86 -13.43 -9.60
N LYS A 313 5.52 -12.36 -10.06
CA LYS A 313 6.03 -11.29 -9.19
C LYS A 313 4.94 -10.46 -8.51
N MET A 314 3.75 -10.34 -9.12
CA MET A 314 2.63 -9.57 -8.55
C MET A 314 2.03 -10.25 -7.32
N ILE A 315 2.06 -11.59 -7.26
CA ILE A 315 1.45 -12.39 -6.20
C ILE A 315 2.43 -12.88 -5.12
N GLU A 316 3.73 -12.63 -5.30
CA GLU A 316 4.77 -13.12 -4.39
C GLU A 316 4.51 -12.69 -2.93
N GLY A 317 4.44 -13.66 -2.01
CA GLY A 317 4.17 -13.43 -0.58
C GLY A 317 2.79 -12.88 -0.26
N SER A 318 1.80 -13.01 -1.16
CA SER A 318 0.41 -12.53 -0.94
C SER A 318 -0.55 -13.61 -0.45
N ALA A 319 -0.25 -14.89 -0.76
CA ALA A 319 -1.20 -16.00 -0.65
C ALA A 319 -2.51 -15.79 -1.44
N LEU A 320 -2.49 -14.93 -2.48
CA LEU A 320 -3.61 -14.66 -3.38
C LEU A 320 -3.52 -15.44 -4.69
N ASP A 321 -2.52 -16.31 -4.86
CA ASP A 321 -2.35 -17.15 -6.04
C ASP A 321 -3.58 -18.01 -6.41
N PRO A 322 -4.35 -18.60 -5.46
CA PRO A 322 -5.46 -19.49 -5.83
C PRO A 322 -6.63 -18.77 -6.50
N ILE A 323 -6.73 -17.45 -6.30
CA ILE A 323 -7.82 -16.60 -6.78
C ILE A 323 -7.40 -15.68 -7.92
N CYS A 324 -6.16 -15.83 -8.39
CA CYS A 324 -5.62 -15.15 -9.56
C CYS A 324 -5.47 -16.13 -10.73
N LYS A 325 -5.45 -15.60 -11.95
CA LYS A 325 -5.03 -16.35 -13.15
C LYS A 325 -3.56 -16.03 -13.38
N VAL A 326 -2.68 -16.87 -12.84
CA VAL A 326 -1.23 -16.67 -12.91
C VAL A 326 -0.74 -17.06 -14.29
N VAL A 327 -0.11 -16.12 -14.98
CA VAL A 327 0.52 -16.36 -16.27
C VAL A 327 2.02 -16.47 -16.06
N LEU A 328 2.63 -17.43 -16.75
CA LEU A 328 4.07 -17.45 -16.95
C LEU A 328 4.48 -16.16 -17.68
N ASP A 329 5.72 -15.69 -17.49
CA ASP A 329 6.24 -14.48 -18.16
C ASP A 329 6.42 -14.65 -19.69
N ASP A 330 5.67 -15.56 -20.31
CA ASP A 330 5.67 -15.86 -21.75
C ASP A 330 4.49 -15.14 -22.45
N PRO A 331 4.76 -14.27 -23.44
CA PRO A 331 3.74 -13.57 -24.23
C PRO A 331 2.64 -14.47 -24.83
N GLU A 332 2.98 -15.66 -25.30
CA GLU A 332 2.01 -16.55 -25.95
C GLU A 332 1.00 -17.10 -24.94
N PHE A 333 1.46 -17.40 -23.72
CA PHE A 333 0.58 -17.79 -22.62
C PHE A 333 -0.32 -16.65 -22.15
N PHE A 334 0.13 -15.39 -22.24
CA PHE A 334 -0.71 -14.22 -21.95
C PHE A 334 -1.91 -14.16 -22.89
N LEU A 335 -1.68 -14.23 -24.21
CA LEU A 335 -2.75 -14.21 -25.21
C LEU A 335 -3.71 -15.39 -25.03
N TYR A 336 -3.19 -16.60 -24.86
CA TYR A 336 -4.01 -17.79 -24.62
C TYR A 336 -4.95 -17.63 -23.42
N ASN A 337 -4.43 -17.13 -22.29
CA ASN A 337 -5.26 -16.91 -21.10
C ASN A 337 -6.26 -15.77 -21.30
N ILE A 338 -5.89 -14.70 -22.01
CA ILE A 338 -6.84 -13.62 -22.32
C ILE A 338 -8.01 -14.17 -23.14
N HIS A 339 -7.77 -14.91 -24.22
CA HIS A 339 -8.85 -15.54 -25.00
C HIS A 339 -9.74 -16.45 -24.16
N ARG A 340 -9.12 -17.24 -23.28
CA ARG A 340 -9.84 -18.14 -22.38
C ARG A 340 -10.77 -17.39 -21.43
N TYR A 341 -10.35 -16.23 -20.91
CA TYR A 341 -11.08 -15.53 -19.85
C TYR A 341 -11.91 -14.33 -20.32
N LEU A 342 -11.68 -13.80 -21.53
CA LEU A 342 -12.40 -12.63 -22.06
C LEU A 342 -13.91 -12.87 -22.17
N ASN A 343 -14.29 -14.09 -22.54
CA ASN A 343 -15.70 -14.50 -22.71
C ASN A 343 -16.17 -15.51 -21.65
N LYS A 344 -15.29 -15.92 -20.72
CA LYS A 344 -15.65 -16.87 -19.67
C LYS A 344 -16.27 -16.11 -18.50
N LYS A 345 -17.48 -16.48 -18.10
CA LYS A 345 -18.09 -15.97 -16.87
C LYS A 345 -17.33 -16.47 -15.65
N ILE A 346 -17.26 -15.65 -14.60
CA ILE A 346 -16.82 -16.14 -13.29
C ILE A 346 -18.00 -16.86 -12.65
N GLU A 347 -17.80 -18.13 -12.30
CA GLU A 347 -18.81 -18.97 -11.66
C GLU A 347 -18.93 -18.63 -10.17
N GLU A 348 -20.08 -18.90 -9.56
CA GLU A 348 -20.33 -18.57 -8.16
C GLU A 348 -19.33 -19.28 -7.22
N GLU A 349 -18.89 -20.49 -7.54
CA GLU A 349 -17.86 -21.19 -6.76
C GLU A 349 -16.51 -20.44 -6.79
N GLU A 350 -16.15 -19.82 -7.92
CA GLU A 350 -14.95 -18.99 -8.01
C GLU A 350 -15.11 -17.69 -7.18
N VAL A 351 -16.33 -17.17 -7.06
CA VAL A 351 -16.63 -15.99 -6.23
C VAL A 351 -16.59 -16.34 -4.73
N GLU A 352 -17.16 -17.48 -4.34
CA GLU A 352 -17.15 -17.94 -2.95
C GLU A 352 -15.74 -18.24 -2.44
N GLU A 353 -14.93 -18.93 -3.25
CA GLU A 353 -13.52 -19.17 -2.92
C GLU A 353 -12.76 -17.85 -2.77
N ARG A 354 -13.07 -16.87 -3.61
CA ARG A 354 -12.52 -15.52 -3.51
C ARG A 354 -12.91 -14.83 -2.20
N ARG A 355 -14.19 -14.87 -1.81
CA ARG A 355 -14.68 -14.34 -0.52
C ARG A 355 -13.93 -14.99 0.64
N ARG A 356 -13.83 -16.32 0.65
CA ARG A 356 -13.15 -17.08 1.70
C ARG A 356 -11.69 -16.65 1.89
N ILE A 357 -10.92 -16.56 0.80
CA ILE A 357 -9.50 -16.19 0.87
C ILE A 357 -9.34 -14.71 1.22
N LEU A 358 -10.06 -13.81 0.56
CA LEU A 358 -9.93 -12.37 0.84
C LEU A 358 -10.36 -12.01 2.27
N TYR A 359 -11.43 -12.59 2.79
CA TYR A 359 -11.90 -12.27 4.15
C TYR A 359 -11.03 -12.90 5.24
N SER A 360 -10.34 -14.01 4.96
CA SER A 360 -9.39 -14.59 5.91
C SER A 360 -8.06 -13.82 5.97
N LEU A 361 -7.64 -13.21 4.85
CA LEU A 361 -6.35 -12.53 4.75
C LEU A 361 -6.44 -11.01 4.88
N TYR A 362 -7.45 -10.38 4.31
CA TYR A 362 -7.54 -8.92 4.11
C TYR A 362 -8.87 -8.38 4.64
N ASN A 363 -9.12 -8.64 5.93
CA ASN A 363 -10.27 -8.09 6.64
C ASN A 363 -9.81 -6.99 7.61
N ASN A 364 -10.26 -5.76 7.35
CA ASN A 364 -9.94 -4.60 8.16
C ASN A 364 -10.41 -4.73 9.62
N ASP A 365 -11.58 -5.32 9.87
CA ASP A 365 -12.11 -5.47 11.24
C ASP A 365 -11.27 -6.46 12.04
N GLU A 366 -10.88 -7.58 11.43
CA GLU A 366 -9.97 -8.54 12.06
C GLU A 366 -8.58 -7.93 12.30
N GLY A 367 -8.08 -7.12 11.35
CA GLY A 367 -6.86 -6.35 11.53
C GLY A 367 -6.94 -5.37 12.71
N ALA A 368 -8.06 -4.67 12.87
CA ALA A 368 -8.29 -3.77 13.98
C ALA A 368 -8.37 -4.54 15.32
N LYS A 369 -9.11 -5.65 15.38
CA LYS A 369 -9.19 -6.51 16.58
C LYS A 369 -7.82 -7.03 17.01
N LYS A 370 -6.98 -7.47 16.07
CA LYS A 370 -5.60 -7.89 16.34
C LYS A 370 -4.75 -6.78 16.97
N ILE A 371 -4.94 -5.53 16.55
CA ILE A 371 -4.24 -4.38 17.16
C ILE A 371 -4.74 -4.14 18.57
N LEU A 372 -6.05 -4.27 18.81
CA LEU A 372 -6.66 -4.01 20.10
C LEU A 372 -6.31 -5.06 21.15
N SER A 373 -6.19 -6.33 20.77
CA SER A 373 -5.78 -7.38 21.70
C SER A 373 -4.38 -7.17 22.30
N LEU A 374 -3.54 -6.31 21.68
CA LEU A 374 -2.22 -5.96 22.19
C LEU A 374 -2.28 -5.04 23.42
N ASN A 375 -3.39 -4.33 23.62
CA ASN A 375 -3.60 -3.50 24.80
C ASN A 375 -3.95 -4.32 26.04
N ASP A 376 -4.57 -5.50 25.86
CA ASP A 376 -5.04 -6.37 26.95
C ASP A 376 -3.93 -7.29 27.51
N THR A 377 -2.74 -7.27 26.90
CA THR A 377 -1.62 -8.17 27.24
C THR A 377 -0.53 -7.52 28.11
N THR A 378 -0.75 -6.29 28.57
CA THR A 378 0.10 -5.51 29.48
C THR A 378 -0.67 -5.09 30.69
#